data_AF-A0A2V9PZX1-F1
#
_entry.id   AF-A0A2V9PZX1-F1
#
_cell.length_a   1.000
_cell.length_b   1.000
_cell.length_c   1.000
_cell.angle_alpha   90.00
_cell.angle_beta   90.00
_cell.angle_gamma   90.00
#
_symmetry.space_group_name_H-M   'P 1'
#
loop_
_entity.id
_entity.type
_entity.pdbx_description
1 polymer ?
#
loop_
_entity_poly.entity_id
_entity_poly.type
_entity_poly.pdbx_seq_one_letter_code
_entity_poly.pdbx_strand_id
1 'polypeptide(L)' 'ADLPLPGGVDMAARVSDKQLGLSLRLVRAYDINTDRFPTRIDVLYGWVTLYAELACRVAS' A
#
# COMPACT_ATOMS: atom_id res chain seq x y z
N ALA A 1 10.44 -2.57 -0.64
CA ALA A 1 10.81 -1.52 0.34
C ALA A 1 9.70 -1.44 1.37
N ASP A 2 10.04 -1.28 2.66
CA ASP A 2 9.06 -1.38 3.74
C ASP A 2 8.62 0.00 4.23
N LEU A 3 7.31 0.20 4.32
CA LEU A 3 6.71 1.45 4.80
C LEU A 3 6.73 1.49 6.33
N PRO A 4 7.39 2.46 6.99
CA PRO A 4 7.50 2.49 8.46
C PRO A 4 6.12 2.48 9.12
N LEU A 5 5.91 1.66 10.15
CA LEU A 5 4.65 1.71 10.91
C LEU A 5 4.73 2.88 11.90
N PRO A 6 3.78 3.83 11.86
CA PRO A 6 3.72 4.88 12.86
C PRO A 6 3.36 4.27 14.23
N GLY A 7 4.08 4.66 15.29
CA GLY A 7 3.71 4.35 16.67
C GLY A 7 2.70 5.37 17.22
N GLY A 8 1.92 5.00 18.25
CA GLY A 8 0.95 5.90 18.90
C GLY A 8 -0.40 6.01 18.21
N VAL A 9 -0.76 5.05 17.36
CA VAL A 9 -2.05 4.95 16.65
C VAL A 9 -2.85 3.77 17.18
N ASP A 10 -4.19 3.86 17.15
CA ASP A 10 -5.11 2.86 17.71
C ASP A 10 -4.93 1.47 17.08
N MET A 11 -4.75 1.41 15.75
CA MET A 11 -4.51 0.15 15.04
C MET A 11 -3.58 0.39 13.86
N ALA A 12 -2.49 -0.38 13.79
CA ALA A 12 -1.62 -0.42 12.64
C ALA A 12 -1.34 -1.88 12.26
N ALA A 13 -1.65 -2.24 11.01
CA ALA A 13 -1.41 -3.58 10.48
C ALA A 13 -0.62 -3.46 9.17
N ARG A 14 0.34 -4.38 8.98
CA ARG A 14 1.08 -4.52 7.72
C ARG A 14 0.84 -5.92 7.18
N VAL A 15 0.56 -6.00 5.89
CA VAL A 15 0.54 -7.26 5.14
C VAL A 15 1.42 -7.08 3.91
N SER A 16 2.42 -7.95 3.79
CA SER A 16 3.32 -7.99 2.63
C SER A 16 3.20 -9.34 1.95
N ASP A 17 2.87 -9.35 0.67
CA ASP A 17 2.88 -10.56 -0.14
C ASP A 17 4.10 -10.54 -1.08
N LYS A 18 5.00 -11.50 -0.89
CA LYS A 18 6.23 -11.64 -1.68
C LYS A 18 5.97 -12.19 -3.09
N GLN A 19 4.90 -12.95 -3.30
CA GLN A 19 4.56 -13.49 -4.62
C GLN A 19 4.01 -12.40 -5.53
N LEU A 20 3.17 -11.52 -4.99
CA LEU A 20 2.60 -10.39 -5.72
C LEU A 20 3.53 -9.17 -5.75
N GLY A 21 4.57 -9.12 -4.91
CA GLY A 21 5.44 -7.94 -4.79
C GLY A 21 4.72 -6.72 -4.20
N LEU A 22 3.64 -6.95 -3.45
CA LEU A 22 2.78 -5.91 -2.88
C LEU A 22 3.03 -5.77 -1.39
N SER A 23 3.14 -4.53 -0.92
CA SER A 23 3.18 -4.21 0.51
C SER A 23 2.04 -3.27 0.85
N LEU A 24 1.13 -3.73 1.71
CA LEU A 24 -0.02 -2.98 2.19
C LEU A 24 0.15 -2.61 3.66
N ARG A 25 -0.24 -1.38 3.99
CA ARG A 25 -0.26 -0.86 5.36
C ARG A 25 -1.63 -0.26 5.64
N LEU A 26 -2.27 -0.70 6.73
CA LEU A 26 -3.48 -0.11 7.27
C LEU A 26 -3.13 0.63 8.56
N VAL A 27 -3.55 1.90 8.67
CA VAL A 27 -3.38 2.73 9.88
C VAL A 27 -4.72 3.35 10.25
N ARG A 28 -5.11 3.24 11.52
CA ARG A 28 -6.27 3.90 12.11
C ARG A 28 -5.82 4.76 13.28
N ALA A 29 -6.21 6.03 13.26
CA ALA A 29 -6.02 6.95 14.37
C ALA A 29 -7.38 7.40 14.91
N TYR A 30 -7.43 7.81 16.17
CA TYR A 30 -8.58 8.49 16.76
C TYR A 30 -8.29 10.00 16.79
N ASP A 31 -9.16 10.80 16.18
CA ASP A 31 -9.11 12.26 16.28
C ASP A 31 -10.13 12.72 17.32
N ILE A 32 -9.62 13.21 18.46
CA ILE A 32 -10.42 13.67 19.59
C ILE A 32 -11.23 14.95 19.28
N ASN A 33 -10.78 15.76 18.33
CA ASN A 33 -11.44 17.05 18.05
C ASN A 33 -12.72 16.87 17.22
N THR A 34 -12.73 15.86 16.35
CA THR A 34 -13.87 15.57 15.47
C THR A 34 -14.61 14.30 15.84
N ASP A 35 -14.18 13.62 16.91
CA ASP A 35 -14.69 12.32 17.39
C ASP A 35 -14.79 11.28 16.27
N ARG A 36 -13.73 11.19 15.46
CA ARG A 36 -13.69 10.31 14.29
C ARG A 36 -12.51 9.37 14.36
N PHE A 37 -12.67 8.24 13.68
CA PHE A 37 -11.61 7.25 13.49
C PHE A 37 -11.12 7.26 12.04
N PRO A 38 -10.30 8.24 11.61
CA PRO A 38 -9.72 8.22 10.28
C PRO A 38 -8.89 6.94 10.05
N THR A 39 -9.22 6.23 8.99
CA THR A 39 -8.52 5.03 8.52
C THR A 39 -7.86 5.33 7.18
N ARG A 40 -6.60 4.90 7.01
CA ARG A 40 -5.85 5.01 5.76
C ARG A 40 -5.25 3.66 5.39
N ILE A 41 -5.35 3.32 4.10
CA ILE A 41 -4.67 2.17 3.51
C ILE A 41 -3.65 2.70 2.51
N ASP A 42 -2.39 2.34 2.70
CA ASP A 42 -1.29 2.69 1.81
C ASP A 42 -0.78 1.43 1.11
N VAL A 43 -0.62 1.47 -0.21
CA VAL A 43 -0.10 0.36 -1.02
C VAL A 43 1.19 0.80 -1.70
N LEU A 44 2.27 0.04 -1.47
CA LEU A 44 3.49 0.17 -2.24
C LEU A 44 3.61 -1.00 -3.21
N TYR A 45 3.67 -0.65 -4.49
CA TYR A 45 3.90 -1.59 -5.59
C TYR A 45 4.72 -0.91 -6.67
N GLY A 46 5.37 -1.71 -7.50
CA GLY A 46 6.13 -1.23 -8.64
C GLY A 46 6.37 -2.36 -9.61
N TRP A 47 6.38 -2.04 -10.91
CA TRP A 47 6.72 -2.97 -11.96
C TRP A 47 7.75 -2.32 -12.89
N VAL A 48 8.59 -3.15 -13.50
CA VAL A 48 9.56 -2.71 -14.51
C VAL A 48 9.43 -3.61 -15.73
N THR A 49 9.38 -3.00 -16.90
CA THR A 49 9.41 -3.72 -18.18
C THR A 49 10.87 -3.99 -18.55
N LEU A 50 11.30 -5.25 -18.48
CA LEU A 50 12.67 -5.64 -18.84
C LEU A 50 12.95 -5.43 -20.33
N TYR A 51 11.98 -5.73 -21.19
CA TYR A 51 12.08 -5.57 -22.65
C TYR A 51 10.80 -4.94 -23.19
N ALA A 52 10.76 -3.60 -23.22
CA ALA A 52 9.60 -2.86 -23.71
C ALA A 52 9.32 -3.10 -25.19
N GLU A 53 10.35 -3.42 -25.99
CA GLU A 53 10.24 -3.71 -27.43
C GLU A 53 9.40 -4.96 -27.75
N LEU A 54 9.24 -5.87 -26.79
CA LEU A 54 8.43 -7.08 -26.95
C LEU A 54 6.95 -6.86 -26.58
N ALA A 55 6.58 -5.68 -26.07
CA ALA A 55 5.21 -5.39 -25.71
C ALA A 55 4.38 -5.02 -26.95
N CYS A 56 3.26 -5.71 -27.17
CA CYS A 56 2.28 -5.33 -28.21
C CYS A 56 0.87 -5.18 -27.60
N ARG A 57 0.06 -4.30 -28.19
CA ARG A 57 -1.37 -4.18 -27.91
C ARG A 57 -2.14 -4.70 -29.11
N VAL A 58 -2.91 -5.77 -28.93
CA VAL A 58 -3.82 -6.28 -29.96
C VAL A 58 -5.10 -5.43 -29.93
N ALA A 59 -5.50 -4.88 -31.07
CA ALA A 59 -6.76 -4.18 -31.24
C ALA A 59 -7.57 -4.88 -32.34
N SER A 60 -8.85 -5.12 -32.08
CA SER A 60 -9.83 -5.70 -33.01
C SER A 60 -10.37 -4.66 -33.99
#